data_AF-Q28533-F1
#
_entry.id   AF-Q28533-F1
#
_cell.length_a   1.000
_cell.length_b   1.000
_cell.length_c   1.000
_cell.angle_alpha   90.00
_cell.angle_beta   90.00
_cell.angle_gamma   90.00
#
_symmetry.space_group_name_H-M   'P 1'
#
loop_
_entity.id
_entity.type
_entity.pdbx_description
1 polymer ?
#
loop_
_entity_poly.entity_id
_entity_poly.type
_entity_poly.pdbx_seq_one_letter_code
_entity_poly.pdbx_strand_id
1 'polypeptide(L)'
;FDDAVVQSDMKHWPFMVVNDAGRPKVQVEYKGETKSFYPEEVSSMVLTKMKEIAEAYLGKTVTNAVVTVPAYFNDSQRQATKDAGTIAGLNVLRIL
;
A
#
# COMPACT_ATOMS: atom_id res chain seq x y z
N PHE A 1 14.50 -4.28 -0.24
CA PHE A 1 15.20 -2.98 -0.33
C PHE A 1 16.28 -3.07 -1.38
N ASP A 2 17.08 -4.14 -1.35
CA ASP A 2 18.22 -4.37 -2.26
C ASP A 2 17.83 -4.78 -3.70
N ASP A 3 16.52 -4.78 -4.02
CA ASP A 3 16.04 -5.04 -5.38
C ASP A 3 16.55 -3.93 -6.32
N ALA A 4 17.15 -4.32 -7.45
CA ALA A 4 17.72 -3.39 -8.41
C ALA A 4 16.71 -2.39 -8.96
N VAL A 5 15.44 -2.79 -9.11
CA VAL A 5 14.34 -1.90 -9.54
C VAL A 5 14.11 -0.84 -8.47
N VAL A 6 14.02 -1.24 -7.21
CA VAL A 6 13.84 -0.31 -6.08
C VAL A 6 15.00 0.68 -5.98
N GLN A 7 16.24 0.19 -6.10
CA GLN A 7 17.44 1.04 -6.06
C GLN A 7 17.52 2.03 -7.24
N SER A 8 17.03 1.63 -8.41
CA SER A 8 16.95 2.51 -9.58
C SER A 8 15.89 3.58 -9.40
N ASP A 9 14.68 3.19 -9.02
CA ASP A 9 13.53 4.09 -8.91
C ASP A 9 13.71 5.14 -7.80
N MET A 10 14.36 4.77 -6.70
CA MET A 10 14.69 5.68 -5.59
C MET A 10 15.46 6.93 -6.02
N LYS A 11 16.22 6.88 -7.12
CA LYS A 11 16.98 8.04 -7.65
C LYS A 11 16.08 9.10 -8.29
N HIS A 12 14.84 8.73 -8.61
CA HIS A 12 13.89 9.58 -9.33
C HIS A 12 12.75 10.09 -8.44
N TRP A 13 12.64 9.59 -7.21
CA TRP A 13 11.58 9.99 -6.29
C TRP A 13 12.01 11.15 -5.40
N PRO A 14 11.09 12.11 -5.11
CA PRO A 14 11.37 13.23 -4.21
C PRO A 14 11.27 12.84 -2.73
N PHE A 15 10.79 11.64 -2.41
CA PHE A 15 10.65 11.14 -1.04
C PHE A 15 11.76 10.14 -0.73
N MET A 16 12.09 10.01 0.55
CA MET A 16 13.13 9.10 0.99
C MET A 16 12.60 7.69 1.19
N VAL A 17 13.40 6.70 0.81
CA VAL A 17 13.15 5.29 1.12
C VAL A 17 14.29 4.77 1.99
N VAL A 18 13.94 4.24 3.16
CA VAL A 18 14.87 3.68 4.14
C VAL A 18 14.76 2.16 4.18
N ASN A 19 15.85 1.49 4.57
CA ASN A 19 15.88 0.05 4.76
C ASN A 19 15.49 -0.30 6.21
N ASP A 20 14.49 -1.15 6.38
CA ASP A 20 14.12 -1.76 7.65
C ASP A 20 14.21 -3.29 7.53
N ALA A 21 15.28 -3.87 8.08
CA ALA A 21 15.55 -5.31 8.04
C ALA A 21 15.42 -5.95 6.63
N GLY A 22 15.89 -5.25 5.59
CA GLY A 22 15.84 -5.69 4.19
C GLY A 22 14.57 -5.25 3.44
N ARG A 23 13.59 -4.66 4.13
CA ARG A 23 12.32 -4.18 3.55
C ARG A 23 12.36 -2.67 3.34
N PRO A 24 11.91 -2.16 2.19
CA PRO A 24 11.86 -0.72 1.96
C PRO A 24 10.71 -0.08 2.75
N LYS A 25 10.96 1.10 3.34
CA LYS A 25 9.94 1.97 3.91
C LYS A 25 10.05 3.36 3.34
N VAL A 26 8.92 4.00 3.06
CA VAL A 26 8.86 5.41 2.69
C VAL A 26 8.96 6.24 3.98
N GLN A 27 9.91 7.16 4.06
CA GLN A 27 10.09 8.06 5.20
C GLN A 27 9.67 9.48 4.83
N VAL A 28 8.82 10.08 5.67
CA VAL A 28 8.24 11.41 5.49
C VAL A 28 8.16 12.14 6.82
N GLU A 29 8.16 13.47 6.77
CA GLU A 29 7.76 14.30 7.91
C GLU A 29 6.24 14.38 7.99
N TYR A 30 5.67 13.98 9.13
CA TYR A 30 4.24 14.08 9.38
C TYR A 30 3.98 14.66 10.75
N LYS A 31 3.32 15.82 10.80
CA LYS A 31 3.02 16.57 12.03
C LYS A 31 4.27 16.92 12.87
N GLY A 32 5.40 17.20 12.20
CA GLY A 32 6.66 17.56 12.84
C GLY A 32 7.45 16.37 13.40
N GLU A 33 7.03 15.15 13.08
CA GLU A 33 7.74 13.92 13.41
C GLU A 33 8.12 13.16 12.14
N THR A 34 9.33 12.62 12.12
CA THR A 34 9.76 11.67 11.10
C THR A 34 8.99 10.36 11.26
N LYS A 35 8.23 9.96 10.23
CA LYS A 35 7.51 8.68 10.19
C LYS A 35 7.93 7.86 9.00
N SER A 36 7.95 6.55 9.17
CA SER A 36 8.27 5.59 8.12
C SER A 36 7.13 4.60 7.94
N PHE A 37 6.72 4.37 6.70
CA PHE A 37 5.61 3.49 6.34
C PHE A 37 6.07 2.42 5.38
N TYR A 38 5.59 1.20 5.57
CA TYR A 38 5.71 0.16 4.57
C TYR A 38 4.84 0.46 3.34
N PRO A 39 5.20 -0.04 2.14
CA PRO A 39 4.43 0.19 0.93
C PRO A 39 2.95 -0.24 1.04
N GLU A 40 2.68 -1.34 1.76
CA GLU A 40 1.32 -1.81 2.01
C GLU A 40 0.51 -0.85 2.91
N GLU A 41 1.14 -0.16 3.84
CA GLU A 41 0.48 0.86 4.67
C GLU A 41 0.10 2.07 3.83
N VAL A 42 1.00 2.55 2.97
CA VAL A 42 0.70 3.64 2.02
C VAL A 42 -0.44 3.24 1.08
N SER A 43 -0.39 2.01 0.55
CA SER A 43 -1.45 1.47 -0.32
C SER A 43 -2.78 1.35 0.42
N SER A 44 -2.76 0.99 1.71
CA SER A 44 -3.97 0.93 2.54
C SER A 44 -4.62 2.30 2.71
N MET A 45 -3.85 3.38 2.77
CA MET A 45 -4.41 4.74 2.85
C MET A 45 -5.20 5.08 1.58
N VAL A 46 -4.70 4.68 0.42
CA VAL A 46 -5.42 4.82 -0.86
C VAL A 46 -6.69 3.96 -0.87
N LEU A 47 -6.60 2.70 -0.44
CA LEU A 47 -7.76 1.80 -0.37
C LEU A 47 -8.82 2.28 0.62
N THR A 48 -8.43 2.81 1.77
CA THR A 48 -9.33 3.48 2.72
C THR A 48 -10.05 4.64 2.04
N LYS A 49 -9.34 5.45 1.24
CA LYS A 49 -9.99 6.54 0.51
C LYS A 49 -11.02 6.05 -0.50
N MET A 50 -10.73 4.95 -1.19
CA MET A 50 -11.67 4.33 -2.14
C MET A 50 -12.88 3.72 -1.43
N LYS A 51 -12.68 3.10 -0.27
CA LYS A 51 -13.75 2.63 0.61
C LYS A 51 -14.65 3.79 1.04
N GLU A 52 -14.09 4.89 1.56
CA GLU A 52 -14.86 6.08 1.96
C GLU A 52 -15.74 6.62 0.82
N ILE A 53 -15.20 6.67 -0.40
CA ILE A 53 -15.96 7.12 -1.58
C ILE A 53 -17.12 6.17 -1.87
N ALA A 54 -16.89 4.85 -1.82
CA ALA A 54 -17.95 3.87 -2.01
C ALA A 54 -19.00 3.93 -0.90
N GLU A 55 -18.60 4.13 0.35
CA GLU A 55 -19.49 4.27 1.50
C GLU A 55 -20.35 5.54 1.41
N ALA A 56 -19.75 6.66 1.00
CA ALA A 56 -20.47 7.91 0.78
C ALA A 56 -21.51 7.78 -0.34
N TYR A 57 -21.19 7.03 -1.41
CA TYR A 57 -22.13 6.77 -2.50
C TYR A 57 -23.27 5.81 -2.09
N LEU A 58 -22.96 4.76 -1.33
CA LEU A 58 -23.92 3.71 -0.96
C LEU A 58 -24.72 4.03 0.31
N GLY A 59 -24.27 4.99 1.14
CA GLY A 59 -24.86 5.33 2.43
C GLY A 59 -24.73 4.24 3.50
N LYS A 60 -23.77 3.31 3.34
CA LYS A 60 -23.53 2.19 4.26
C LYS A 60 -22.08 1.75 4.23
N THR A 61 -21.65 1.04 5.28
CA THR A 61 -20.30 0.49 5.40
C THR A 61 -19.98 -0.53 4.32
N VAL A 62 -18.78 -0.45 3.75
CA VAL A 62 -18.25 -1.38 2.75
C VAL A 62 -17.15 -2.23 3.38
N THR A 63 -17.36 -3.54 3.39
CA THR A 63 -16.44 -4.48 4.07
C THR A 63 -15.77 -5.46 3.12
N ASN A 64 -16.36 -5.79 1.98
CA ASN A 64 -15.82 -6.79 1.05
C ASN A 64 -15.34 -6.10 -0.24
N ALA A 65 -14.19 -6.53 -0.77
CA ALA A 65 -13.63 -5.98 -1.99
C ALA A 65 -12.92 -7.04 -2.86
N VAL A 66 -12.86 -6.77 -4.16
CA VAL A 66 -11.95 -7.42 -5.10
C VAL A 66 -10.94 -6.36 -5.54
N VAL A 67 -9.65 -6.68 -5.47
CA VAL A 67 -8.57 -5.73 -5.79
C VAL A 67 -7.76 -6.28 -6.97
N THR A 68 -7.47 -5.45 -7.96
CA THR A 68 -6.69 -5.84 -9.14
C THR A 68 -5.20 -5.64 -8.90
N VAL A 69 -4.38 -6.48 -9.53
CA VAL A 69 -2.91 -6.37 -9.57
C VAL A 69 -2.42 -6.64 -11.00
N PRO A 70 -1.23 -6.17 -11.37
CA PRO A 70 -0.62 -6.53 -12.63
C PRO A 70 -0.38 -8.05 -12.75
N ALA A 71 -0.56 -8.61 -13.95
CA ALA A 71 -0.38 -10.05 -14.18
C ALA A 71 1.04 -10.55 -13.82
N TYR A 72 2.05 -9.69 -13.95
CA TYR A 72 3.45 -9.98 -13.64
C TYR A 72 3.81 -9.87 -12.15
N PHE A 73 2.86 -9.53 -11.27
CA PHE A 73 3.12 -9.52 -9.83
C PHE A 73 3.42 -10.93 -9.32
N ASN A 74 4.53 -11.04 -8.58
CA ASN A 74 4.88 -12.26 -7.86
C ASN A 74 4.02 -12.43 -6.60
N ASP A 75 4.13 -13.59 -5.96
CA ASP A 75 3.30 -13.94 -4.79
C ASP A 75 3.47 -12.97 -3.63
N SER A 76 4.69 -12.45 -3.40
CA SER A 76 4.96 -11.49 -2.32
C SER A 76 4.25 -10.16 -2.58
N GLN A 77 4.27 -9.65 -3.81
CA GLN A 77 3.58 -8.42 -4.19
C GLN A 77 2.05 -8.59 -4.15
N ARG A 78 1.54 -9.74 -4.56
CA ARG A 78 0.12 -10.10 -4.43
C ARG A 78 -0.32 -10.14 -2.97
N GLN A 79 0.49 -10.75 -2.10
CA GLN A 79 0.22 -10.80 -0.67
C GLN A 79 0.26 -9.41 -0.04
N ALA A 80 1.27 -8.59 -0.33
CA ALA A 80 1.37 -7.22 0.18
C ALA A 80 0.15 -6.36 -0.23
N THR A 81 -0.38 -6.56 -1.44
CA THR A 81 -1.61 -5.88 -1.90
C THR A 81 -2.84 -6.35 -1.11
N LYS A 82 -2.92 -7.64 -0.79
CA LYS A 82 -3.98 -8.19 0.07
C LYS A 82 -3.87 -7.67 1.51
N ASP A 83 -2.65 -7.55 2.03
CA ASP A 83 -2.38 -7.00 3.35
C ASP A 83 -2.78 -5.53 3.43
N ALA A 84 -2.49 -4.74 2.39
CA ALA A 84 -2.97 -3.36 2.27
C ALA A 84 -4.50 -3.27 2.35
N GLY A 85 -5.22 -4.17 1.68
CA GLY A 85 -6.69 -4.26 1.79
C GLY A 85 -7.15 -4.61 3.21
N THR A 86 -6.45 -5.51 3.87
CA THR A 86 -6.75 -5.91 5.26
C THR A 86 -6.53 -4.73 6.23
N ILE A 87 -5.43 -3.98 6.08
CA ILE A 87 -5.14 -2.77 6.87
C ILE A 87 -6.20 -1.69 6.63
N ALA A 88 -6.74 -1.57 5.41
CA ALA A 88 -7.85 -0.67 5.08
C ALA A 88 -9.22 -1.13 5.65
N GLY A 89 -9.26 -2.25 6.37
CA GLY A 89 -10.49 -2.82 6.90
C GLY A 89 -11.41 -3.37 5.82
N LEU A 90 -10.82 -3.94 4.76
CA LEU A 90 -11.50 -4.66 3.68
C LEU A 90 -11.17 -6.15 3.76
N ASN A 91 -12.20 -6.99 3.72
CA ASN A 91 -12.08 -8.40 3.42
C ASN A 91 -11.87 -8.57 1.91
N VAL A 92 -10.63 -8.86 1.53
CA VAL A 92 -10.22 -9.04 0.14
C VAL A 92 -10.64 -10.45 -0.33
N LEU A 93 -11.75 -10.51 -1.06
CA LEU A 93 -12.33 -11.76 -1.56
C LEU A 93 -11.46 -12.40 -2.65
N ARG A 94 -10.83 -11.57 -3.48
CA ARG A 94 -9.98 -12.01 -4.59
C ARG A 94 -9.00 -10.92 -4.98
N ILE A 95 -7.80 -11.35 -5.36
CA ILE A 95 -6.83 -10.57 -6.12
C ILE A 95 -6.92 -11.02 -7.59
N LEU A 96 -7.15 -10.09 -8.51
CA LEU A 96 -7.20 -10.35 -9.96
C LEU A 96 -5.87 -9.94 -10.61
#